data_AF-A0A656GIL1-F1
#
_entry.id   AF-A0A656GIL1-F1
#
_cell.length_a   1.000
_cell.length_b   1.000
_cell.length_c   1.000
_cell.angle_alpha   90.00
_cell.angle_beta   90.00
_cell.angle_gamma   90.00
#
_symmetry.space_group_name_H-M   'P 1'
#
loop_
_entity.id
_entity.type
_entity.pdbx_description
1 polymer ?
#
loop_
_entity_poly.entity_id
_entity_poly.type
_entity_poly.pdbx_seq_one_letter_code
_entity_poly.pdbx_strand_id
1 'polypeptide(L)'
;MFRLINHALGNMNVRFKLSLGFGLVLLLTLIITLTGWHGLYTMIDRSESLSDIAQLNSLTKDLRAERITDRVEKTPESTALVTDKLNEMKAQLTTLHRQSLETETITLLNGQFETVSRLEKTFADVRANRQTRNQVRTRLEQTSEQALQAIALVESEVLKSVSQE
;
A
#
# COMPACT_ATOMS: atom_id res chain seq x y z
N MET A 1 29.97 50.43 -27.35
CA MET A 1 28.62 50.17 -27.92
C MET A 1 27.46 50.84 -27.15
N PHE A 2 27.61 51.23 -25.87
CA PHE A 2 26.55 51.92 -25.10
C PHE A 2 26.36 53.43 -25.40
N ARG A 3 27.29 54.08 -26.13
CA ARG A 3 27.18 55.52 -26.49
C ARG A 3 26.03 55.82 -27.46
N LEU A 4 25.70 54.91 -28.37
CA LEU A 4 24.60 55.06 -29.32
C LEU A 4 23.24 55.01 -28.61
N ILE A 5 23.10 54.12 -27.63
CA ILE A 5 21.90 53.96 -26.81
C ILE A 5 21.67 55.23 -25.95
N ASN A 6 22.73 55.80 -25.37
CA ASN A 6 22.64 57.02 -24.57
C ASN A 6 22.27 58.26 -25.41
N HIS A 7 22.68 58.32 -26.68
CA HIS A 7 22.31 59.43 -27.56
C HIS A 7 20.87 59.31 -28.07
N ALA A 8 20.43 58.10 -28.42
CA ALA A 8 19.04 57.82 -28.81
C ALA A 8 18.05 58.04 -27.64
N LEU A 9 18.46 57.76 -26.40
CA LEU A 9 17.68 58.03 -25.20
C LEU A 9 17.75 59.50 -24.78
N GLY A 10 18.83 60.23 -25.08
CA GLY A 10 19.00 61.64 -24.70
C GLY A 10 17.93 62.58 -25.28
N ASN A 11 17.51 62.34 -26.53
CA ASN A 11 16.55 63.19 -27.25
C ASN A 11 15.08 62.69 -27.19
N MET A 12 14.82 61.61 -26.44
CA MET A 12 13.49 61.00 -26.36
C MET A 12 12.69 61.57 -25.19
N ASN A 13 11.44 61.98 -25.47
CA ASN A 13 10.49 62.57 -24.53
C ASN A 13 10.47 61.83 -23.18
N VAL A 14 10.50 62.57 -22.07
CA VAL A 14 10.57 62.06 -20.69
C VAL A 14 9.51 60.97 -20.41
N ARG A 15 8.34 61.09 -21.03
CA ARG A 15 7.24 60.11 -20.95
C ARG A 15 7.64 58.70 -21.44
N PHE A 16 8.50 58.59 -22.44
CA PHE A 16 8.93 57.30 -23.00
C PHE A 16 9.94 56.60 -22.08
N LYS A 17 10.84 57.34 -21.44
CA LYS A 17 11.78 56.80 -20.44
C LYS A 17 11.04 56.26 -19.22
N LEU A 18 10.01 56.98 -18.77
CA LEU A 18 9.17 56.58 -17.64
C LEU A 18 8.36 55.31 -17.97
N SER A 19 7.72 55.26 -19.15
CA SER A 19 6.99 54.08 -19.60
C SER A 19 7.90 52.86 -19.80
N LEU A 20 9.14 53.05 -20.24
CA LEU A 20 10.10 51.96 -20.43
C LEU A 20 10.53 51.34 -19.09
N GLY A 21 10.84 52.18 -18.10
CA GLY A 21 11.16 51.71 -16.75
C GLY A 21 9.95 51.04 -16.08
N PHE A 22 8.76 51.64 -16.20
CA PHE A 22 7.53 51.08 -15.65
C PHE A 22 7.13 49.76 -16.30
N GLY A 23 7.22 49.66 -17.63
CA GLY A 23 6.97 48.44 -18.38
C GLY A 23 7.93 47.31 -18.00
N LEU A 24 9.20 47.63 -17.75
CA LEU A 24 10.20 46.66 -17.30
C LEU A 24 9.87 46.12 -15.90
N VAL A 25 9.42 46.97 -14.98
CA VAL A 25 8.96 46.55 -13.65
C VAL A 25 7.71 45.66 -13.74
N LEU A 26 6.73 46.03 -14.59
CA LEU A 26 5.54 45.21 -14.81
C LEU A 26 5.88 43.85 -15.40
N LEU A 27 6.81 43.79 -16.36
CA LEU A 27 7.28 42.55 -16.96
C LEU A 27 7.99 41.66 -15.91
N LEU A 28 8.86 42.26 -15.10
CA LEU A 28 9.54 41.54 -14.01
C LEU A 28 8.52 40.99 -13.00
N THR A 29 7.51 41.78 -12.64
CA THR A 29 6.43 41.39 -11.72
C THR A 29 5.61 40.24 -12.30
N LEU A 30 5.31 40.29 -13.61
CA LEU A 30 4.59 39.22 -14.30
C LEU A 30 5.38 37.90 -14.28
N ILE A 31 6.69 37.96 -14.54
CA ILE A 31 7.58 36.78 -14.46
C ILE A 31 7.57 36.22 -13.04
N ILE A 32 7.78 37.05 -12.02
CA ILE A 32 7.78 36.61 -10.61
C ILE A 32 6.44 35.95 -10.24
N THR A 33 5.33 36.54 -10.68
CA THR A 33 3.98 36.00 -10.42
C THR A 33 3.79 34.64 -11.10
N LEU A 34 4.20 34.51 -12.37
CA LEU A 34 4.11 33.25 -13.12
C LEU A 34 4.99 32.15 -12.50
N THR A 35 6.24 32.48 -12.16
CA THR A 35 7.15 31.53 -11.50
C THR A 35 6.66 31.17 -10.10
N GLY A 36 6.12 32.13 -9.33
CA GLY A 36 5.51 31.89 -8.03
C GLY A 36 4.30 30.96 -8.12
N TRP A 37 3.44 31.15 -9.12
CA TRP A 37 2.30 30.28 -9.39
C TRP A 37 2.73 28.87 -9.78
N HIS A 38 3.75 28.75 -10.65
CA HIS A 38 4.30 27.45 -11.06
C HIS A 38 4.97 26.71 -9.90
N GLY A 39 5.70 27.44 -9.04
CA GLY A 39 6.30 26.90 -7.82
C GLY A 39 5.24 26.38 -6.84
N LEU A 40 4.14 27.11 -6.68
CA LEU A 40 3.03 26.67 -5.82
C LEU A 40 2.33 25.43 -6.39
N TYR A 41 2.09 25.38 -7.70
CA TYR A 41 1.45 24.24 -8.37
C TYR A 41 2.28 22.96 -8.23
N THR A 42 3.59 23.05 -8.44
CA THR A 42 4.52 21.92 -8.26
C THR A 42 4.68 21.49 -6.80
N MET A 43 4.53 22.41 -5.84
CA MET A 43 4.54 22.08 -4.41
C MET A 43 3.26 21.38 -3.96
N ILE A 44 2.09 21.76 -4.51
CA ILE A 44 0.81 21.10 -4.24
C ILE A 44 0.85 19.64 -4.72
N ASP A 45 1.29 19.40 -5.96
CA ASP A 45 1.43 18.05 -6.54
C ASP A 45 2.35 17.13 -5.71
N ARG A 46 3.47 17.68 -5.22
CA ARG A 46 4.37 16.96 -4.30
C ARG A 46 3.75 16.74 -2.91
N SER A 47 2.90 17.65 -2.44
CA SER A 47 2.21 17.50 -1.16
C SER A 47 1.14 16.41 -1.21
N GLU A 48 0.39 16.31 -2.31
CA GLU A 48 -0.58 15.23 -2.54
C GLU A 48 0.14 13.89 -2.62
N SER A 49 1.22 13.80 -3.39
CA SER A 49 2.06 12.59 -3.46
C SER A 49 2.60 12.15 -2.09
N LEU A 50 2.98 13.10 -1.22
CA LEU A 50 3.45 12.78 0.13
C LEU A 50 2.31 12.27 1.04
N SER A 51 1.11 12.83 0.91
CA SER A 51 -0.10 12.36 1.59
C SER A 51 -0.43 10.93 1.18
N ASP A 52 -0.35 10.62 -0.11
CA ASP A 52 -0.61 9.29 -0.65
C ASP A 52 0.39 8.25 -0.14
N ILE A 53 1.67 8.60 -0.08
CA ILE A 53 2.71 7.74 0.53
C ILE A 53 2.42 7.50 2.02
N ALA A 54 1.99 8.53 2.76
CA ALA A 54 1.65 8.40 4.18
C ALA A 54 0.46 7.46 4.39
N GLN A 55 -0.57 7.55 3.55
CA GLN A 55 -1.73 6.66 3.59
C GLN A 55 -1.34 5.21 3.25
N LEU A 56 -0.55 4.98 2.19
CA LEU A 56 -0.03 3.64 1.86
C LEU A 56 0.78 3.03 3.02
N ASN A 57 1.60 3.84 3.70
CA ASN A 57 2.37 3.38 4.86
C ASN A 57 1.45 3.02 6.04
N SER A 58 0.39 3.80 6.28
CA SER A 58 -0.61 3.48 7.30
C SER A 58 -1.30 2.15 6.98
N LEU A 59 -1.82 1.98 5.76
CA LEU A 59 -2.45 0.73 5.33
C LEU A 59 -1.51 -0.47 5.46
N THR A 60 -0.22 -0.27 5.15
CA THR A 60 0.79 -1.32 5.31
C THR A 60 0.98 -1.72 6.76
N LYS A 61 0.94 -0.77 7.70
CA LYS A 61 1.02 -1.05 9.13
C LYS A 61 -0.23 -1.76 9.62
N ASP A 62 -1.41 -1.31 9.22
CA ASP A 62 -2.69 -1.89 9.60
C ASP A 62 -2.80 -3.35 9.09
N LEU A 63 -2.44 -3.59 7.83
CA LEU A 63 -2.39 -4.94 7.26
C LEU A 63 -1.42 -5.85 8.03
N ARG A 64 -0.27 -5.31 8.44
CA ARG A 64 0.69 -6.06 9.26
C ARG A 64 0.14 -6.39 10.64
N ALA A 65 -0.53 -5.44 11.29
CA ALA A 65 -1.16 -5.65 12.59
C ALA A 65 -2.23 -6.73 12.48
N GLU A 66 -3.13 -6.63 11.51
CA GLU A 66 -4.22 -7.59 11.32
C GLU A 66 -3.71 -8.98 10.99
N ARG A 67 -2.64 -9.09 10.19
CA ARG A 67 -1.98 -10.38 9.93
C ARG A 67 -1.38 -10.99 11.19
N ILE A 68 -0.89 -10.18 12.12
CA ILE A 68 -0.38 -10.69 13.42
C ILE A 68 -1.54 -11.18 14.27
N THR A 69 -2.63 -10.41 14.35
CA THR A 69 -3.89 -10.81 15.02
C THR A 69 -4.40 -12.14 14.47
N ASP A 70 -4.50 -12.29 13.15
CA ASP A 70 -4.93 -13.54 12.51
C ASP A 70 -3.99 -14.72 12.82
N ARG A 71 -2.69 -14.49 12.94
CA ARG A 71 -1.75 -15.55 13.33
C ARG A 71 -1.96 -15.99 14.78
N VAL A 72 -2.44 -15.12 15.66
CA VAL A 72 -2.71 -15.43 17.06
C VAL A 72 -4.09 -16.06 17.21
N GLU A 73 -5.14 -15.36 16.81
CA GLU A 73 -6.53 -15.74 17.02
C GLU A 73 -6.99 -16.88 16.10
N LYS A 74 -6.56 -16.85 14.83
CA LYS A 74 -6.90 -17.86 13.82
C LYS A 74 -8.42 -18.04 13.65
N THR A 75 -9.17 -16.95 13.78
CA THR A 75 -10.63 -16.94 13.64
C THR A 75 -11.03 -16.59 12.20
N PRO A 76 -12.26 -16.94 11.78
CA PRO A 76 -12.78 -16.49 10.48
C PRO A 76 -12.85 -14.96 10.38
N GLU A 77 -13.12 -14.28 11.51
CA GLU A 77 -13.19 -12.82 11.61
C GLU A 77 -11.83 -12.16 11.38
N SER A 78 -10.77 -12.60 12.09
CA SER A 78 -9.42 -12.09 11.90
C SER A 78 -8.93 -12.30 10.45
N THR A 79 -9.30 -13.42 9.84
CA THR A 79 -9.01 -13.71 8.44
C THR A 79 -9.74 -12.77 7.47
N ALA A 80 -11.00 -12.43 7.75
CA ALA A 80 -11.77 -11.49 6.95
C ALA A 80 -11.13 -10.09 7.00
N LEU A 81 -10.75 -9.63 8.19
CA LEU A 81 -10.10 -8.33 8.37
C LEU A 81 -8.78 -8.21 7.59
N VAL A 82 -7.95 -9.26 7.55
CA VAL A 82 -6.73 -9.27 6.70
C VAL A 82 -7.09 -9.13 5.22
N THR A 83 -8.14 -9.82 4.79
CA THR A 83 -8.60 -9.79 3.39
C THR A 83 -9.13 -8.41 3.02
N ASP A 84 -9.87 -7.77 3.92
CA ASP A 84 -10.39 -6.42 3.72
C ASP A 84 -9.25 -5.40 3.61
N LYS A 85 -8.22 -5.50 4.46
CA LYS A 85 -7.04 -4.62 4.38
C LYS A 85 -6.21 -4.82 3.11
N LEU A 86 -6.14 -6.06 2.60
CA LEU A 86 -5.54 -6.32 1.29
C LEU A 86 -6.33 -5.66 0.15
N ASN A 87 -7.66 -5.73 0.21
CA ASN A 87 -8.54 -5.11 -0.79
C ASN A 87 -8.45 -3.58 -0.76
N GLU A 88 -8.41 -2.98 0.43
CA GLU A 88 -8.23 -1.53 0.63
C GLU A 88 -6.90 -1.06 0.02
N MET A 89 -5.82 -1.80 0.25
CA MET A 89 -4.50 -1.51 -0.31
C MET A 89 -4.48 -1.60 -1.85
N LYS A 90 -5.12 -2.62 -2.42
CA LYS A 90 -5.27 -2.75 -3.88
C LYS A 90 -6.07 -1.61 -4.47
N ALA A 91 -7.16 -1.21 -3.82
CA ALA A 91 -7.98 -0.09 -4.25
C ALA A 91 -7.19 1.21 -4.24
N GLN A 92 -6.41 1.48 -3.18
CA GLN A 92 -5.56 2.66 -3.11
C GLN A 92 -4.48 2.66 -4.20
N LEU A 93 -3.76 1.54 -4.38
CA LEU A 93 -2.76 1.43 -5.45
C LEU A 93 -3.38 1.64 -6.85
N THR A 94 -4.63 1.20 -7.06
CA THR A 94 -5.35 1.39 -8.33
C THR A 94 -5.67 2.86 -8.57
N THR A 95 -6.10 3.56 -7.53
CA THR A 95 -6.36 5.00 -7.58
C THR A 95 -5.10 5.77 -7.93
N LEU A 96 -3.98 5.49 -7.24
CA LEU A 96 -2.70 6.14 -7.48
C LEU A 96 -2.16 5.85 -8.88
N HIS A 97 -2.28 4.61 -9.35
CA HIS A 97 -1.86 4.25 -10.70
C HIS A 97 -2.67 4.98 -11.77
N ARG A 98 -3.96 5.26 -11.53
CA ARG A 98 -4.80 6.02 -12.47
C ARG A 98 -4.44 7.52 -12.51
N GLN A 99 -4.02 8.07 -11.37
CA GLN A 99 -3.65 9.48 -11.23
C GLN A 99 -2.21 9.76 -11.68
N SER A 100 -1.35 8.74 -11.70
CA SER A 100 0.06 8.88 -12.05
C SER A 100 0.27 9.14 -13.54
N LEU A 101 1.00 10.20 -13.88
CA LEU A 101 1.41 10.54 -15.26
C LEU A 101 2.88 10.19 -15.54
N GLU A 102 3.69 9.97 -14.51
CA GLU A 102 5.12 9.71 -14.62
C GLU A 102 5.44 8.22 -14.73
N THR A 103 6.21 7.85 -15.75
CA THR A 103 6.58 6.45 -16.05
C THR A 103 7.34 5.77 -14.90
N GLU A 104 8.21 6.50 -14.20
CA GLU A 104 8.95 5.98 -13.05
C GLU A 104 8.00 5.60 -11.91
N THR A 105 7.09 6.51 -11.56
CA THR A 105 6.05 6.30 -10.54
C THR A 105 5.14 5.13 -10.88
N ILE A 106 4.70 5.02 -12.15
CA ILE A 106 3.90 3.88 -12.63
C ILE A 106 4.67 2.55 -12.45
N THR A 107 5.97 2.54 -12.74
CA THR A 107 6.81 1.35 -12.59
C THR A 107 6.92 0.91 -11.13
N LEU A 108 7.11 1.86 -10.21
CA LEU A 108 7.12 1.59 -8.77
C LEU A 108 5.77 1.04 -8.28
N LEU A 109 4.65 1.65 -8.71
CA LEU A 109 3.30 1.20 -8.36
C LEU A 109 3.03 -0.22 -8.86
N ASN A 110 3.50 -0.58 -10.06
CA ASN A 110 3.39 -1.94 -10.58
C ASN A 110 4.14 -2.97 -9.70
N GLY A 111 5.34 -2.61 -9.22
CA GLY A 111 6.07 -3.46 -8.26
C GLY A 111 5.33 -3.63 -6.93
N GLN A 112 4.65 -2.58 -6.46
CA GLN A 112 3.81 -2.67 -5.26
C GLN A 112 2.59 -3.56 -5.49
N PHE A 113 1.93 -3.44 -6.64
CA PHE A 113 0.83 -4.32 -7.02
C PHE A 113 1.23 -5.79 -7.05
N GLU A 114 2.38 -6.10 -7.65
CA GLU A 114 2.89 -7.47 -7.69
C GLU A 114 3.14 -8.01 -6.29
N THR A 115 3.72 -7.18 -5.41
CA THR A 115 4.00 -7.55 -4.01
C THR A 115 2.71 -7.83 -3.25
N VAL A 116 1.69 -6.98 -3.38
CA VAL A 116 0.38 -7.18 -2.74
C VAL A 116 -0.32 -8.43 -3.29
N SER A 117 -0.27 -8.67 -4.60
CA SER A 117 -0.83 -9.89 -5.20
C SER A 117 -0.13 -11.15 -4.70
N ARG A 118 1.20 -11.12 -4.55
CA ARG A 118 1.98 -12.22 -3.97
C ARG A 118 1.61 -12.47 -2.51
N LEU A 119 1.40 -11.41 -1.74
CA LEU A 119 0.98 -11.51 -0.35
C LEU A 119 -0.42 -12.13 -0.23
N GLU A 120 -1.37 -11.72 -1.07
CA GLU A 120 -2.72 -12.28 -1.15
C GLU A 120 -2.69 -13.79 -1.42
N LYS A 121 -1.92 -14.23 -2.42
CA LYS A 121 -1.72 -15.66 -2.73
C LYS A 121 -1.11 -16.41 -1.55
N THR A 122 -0.02 -15.89 -0.99
CA THR A 122 0.67 -16.51 0.15
C THR A 122 -0.25 -16.63 1.37
N PHE A 123 -1.09 -15.63 1.62
CA PHE A 123 -2.07 -15.66 2.69
C PHE A 123 -3.15 -16.73 2.45
N ALA A 124 -3.64 -16.86 1.22
CA ALA A 124 -4.56 -17.93 0.85
C ALA A 124 -3.94 -19.33 1.07
N ASP A 125 -2.67 -19.53 0.70
CA ASP A 125 -1.96 -20.79 0.92
C ASP A 125 -1.82 -21.12 2.41
N VAL A 126 -1.50 -20.14 3.25
CA VAL A 126 -1.45 -20.32 4.71
C VAL A 126 -2.80 -20.77 5.25
N ARG A 127 -3.90 -20.18 4.78
CA ARG A 127 -5.26 -20.59 5.21
C ARG A 127 -5.58 -22.01 4.79
N ALA A 128 -5.31 -22.37 3.53
CA ALA A 128 -5.52 -23.72 3.03
C ALA A 128 -4.72 -24.75 3.85
N ASN A 129 -3.44 -24.49 4.11
CA ASN A 129 -2.60 -25.37 4.92
C ASN A 129 -3.12 -25.52 6.36
N ARG A 130 -3.55 -24.42 7.00
CA ARG A 130 -4.18 -24.48 8.33
C ARG A 130 -5.43 -25.36 8.34
N GLN A 131 -6.28 -25.24 7.33
CA GLN A 131 -7.47 -26.07 7.19
C GLN A 131 -7.10 -27.56 7.06
N THR A 132 -6.16 -27.90 6.18
CA THR A 132 -5.66 -29.26 6.03
C THR A 132 -5.10 -29.81 7.33
N ARG A 133 -4.29 -29.02 8.04
CA ARG A 133 -3.73 -29.41 9.34
C ARG A 133 -4.81 -29.69 10.39
N ASN A 134 -5.85 -28.87 10.44
CA ASN A 134 -6.97 -29.10 11.37
C ASN A 134 -7.72 -30.39 11.02
N GLN A 135 -7.98 -30.66 9.74
CA GLN A 135 -8.59 -31.91 9.28
C GLN A 135 -7.73 -33.14 9.64
N VAL A 136 -6.41 -33.07 9.46
CA VAL A 136 -5.49 -34.16 9.84
C VAL A 136 -5.52 -34.40 11.34
N ARG A 137 -5.56 -33.35 12.17
CA ARG A 137 -5.68 -33.48 13.63
C ARG A 137 -6.97 -34.17 14.05
N THR A 138 -8.11 -33.75 13.50
CA THR A 138 -9.39 -34.39 13.80
C THR A 138 -9.39 -35.86 13.41
N ARG A 139 -8.80 -36.21 12.25
CA ARG A 139 -8.64 -37.62 11.85
C ARG A 139 -7.75 -38.39 12.81
N LEU A 140 -6.64 -37.79 13.26
CA LEU A 140 -5.73 -38.43 14.21
C LEU A 140 -6.42 -38.67 15.56
N GLU A 141 -7.21 -37.72 16.04
CA GLU A 141 -8.02 -37.86 17.26
C GLU A 141 -9.00 -39.04 17.12
N GLN A 142 -9.74 -39.10 16.01
CA GLN A 142 -10.66 -40.21 15.72
C GLN A 142 -9.94 -41.57 15.63
N THR A 143 -8.81 -41.65 14.93
CA THR A 143 -8.03 -42.88 14.86
C THR A 143 -7.49 -43.29 16.23
N SER A 144 -7.07 -42.33 17.06
CA SER A 144 -6.61 -42.60 18.42
C SER A 144 -7.73 -43.14 19.29
N GLU A 145 -8.93 -42.57 19.22
CA GLU A 145 -10.11 -43.07 19.93
C GLU A 145 -10.46 -44.50 19.52
N GLN A 146 -10.44 -44.79 18.21
CA GLN A 146 -10.68 -46.14 17.68
C GLN A 146 -9.63 -47.14 18.17
N ALA A 147 -8.36 -46.75 18.21
CA ALA A 147 -7.29 -47.61 18.72
C ALA A 147 -7.46 -47.91 20.21
N LEU A 148 -7.82 -46.91 21.03
CA LEU A 148 -8.09 -47.09 22.45
C LEU A 148 -9.29 -48.05 22.67
N GLN A 149 -10.34 -47.93 21.88
CA GLN A 149 -11.49 -48.85 21.94
C GLN A 149 -11.09 -50.28 21.55
N ALA A 150 -10.28 -50.45 20.50
CA ALA A 150 -9.80 -51.76 20.08
C ALA A 150 -8.94 -52.42 21.17
N ILE A 151 -8.06 -51.65 21.83
CA ILE A 151 -7.25 -52.15 22.95
C ILE A 151 -8.14 -52.59 24.11
N ALA A 152 -9.14 -51.78 24.50
CA ALA A 152 -10.06 -52.12 25.59
C ALA A 152 -10.88 -53.39 25.29
N LEU A 153 -11.27 -53.61 24.03
CA LEU A 153 -11.94 -54.83 23.60
C LEU A 153 -11.02 -56.06 23.73
N VAL A 154 -9.77 -55.94 23.30
CA VAL A 154 -8.78 -57.02 23.44
C VAL A 154 -8.53 -57.33 24.91
N GLU A 155 -8.35 -56.32 25.76
CA GLU A 155 -8.17 -56.51 27.21
C GLU A 155 -9.38 -57.22 27.84
N SER A 156 -10.60 -56.79 27.51
CA SER A 156 -11.81 -57.45 28.00
C SER A 156 -11.91 -58.90 27.55
N GLU A 157 -11.51 -59.23 26.32
CA GLU A 157 -11.59 -60.59 25.80
C GLU A 157 -10.55 -61.50 26.47
N VAL A 158 -9.33 -61.00 26.67
CA VAL A 158 -8.27 -61.71 27.40
C VAL A 158 -8.66 -61.97 28.86
N LEU A 159 -9.25 -60.98 29.55
CA LEU A 159 -9.70 -61.17 30.93
C LEU A 159 -10.82 -62.22 31.04
N LYS A 160 -11.72 -62.29 30.04
CA LYS A 160 -12.77 -63.31 30.00
C LYS A 160 -12.20 -64.70 29.77
N SER A 161 -11.27 -64.88 28.82
CA SER A 161 -10.71 -66.19 28.52
C SER A 161 -9.92 -66.77 29.70
N VAL A 162 -9.17 -65.94 30.42
CA VAL A 162 -8.43 -66.36 31.63
C VAL A 162 -9.36 -66.71 32.80
N SER A 163 -10.56 -66.14 32.86
CA SER A 163 -11.55 -66.43 33.92
C SER A 163 -12.39 -67.70 33.65
N GLN A 164 -12.28 -68.29 32.46
CA GLN A 164 -13.02 -69.49 32.05
C GLN A 164 -12.18 -70.77 32.05
N GLU A 165 -10.87 -70.68 32.32
CA GLU A 165 -10.01 -71.81 32.71
C GLU A 165 -9.99 -72.01 34.23
#